data_AF-A0A950VMP3-F1
#
_entry.id   AF-A0A950VMP3-F1
#
_cell.length_a   1.000
_cell.length_b   1.000
_cell.length_c   1.000
_cell.angle_alpha   90.00
_cell.angle_beta   90.00
_cell.angle_gamma   90.00
#
_symmetry.space_group_name_H-M   'P 1'
#
loop_
_entity.id
_entity.type
_entity.pdbx_description
1 polymer ?
#
loop_
_entity_poly.entity_id
_entity_poly.type
_entity_poly.pdbx_seq_one_letter_code
_entity_poly.pdbx_strand_id
1 'polypeptide(L)'
;MRPPKLLEARLQLNAGSIMLTELREIADAGIRDVVAMQQRVGIQSITDRGFRRNSWRDNFFERTDGYSQEKVQSFFFTEFDGTSTAAAAHRSR
;
A
#
# COMPACT_ATOMS: atom_id res chain seq x y z
N MET A 1 13.29 2.63 6.20
CA MET A 1 12.67 1.49 6.91
C MET A 1 11.49 1.98 7.75
N ARG A 2 10.46 1.15 7.94
CA ARG A 2 9.34 1.46 8.85
C ARG A 2 9.72 1.14 10.29
N PRO A 3 9.20 1.90 11.29
CA PRO A 3 9.39 1.57 12.70
C PRO A 3 8.86 0.16 13.02
N PRO A 4 9.56 -0.65 13.83
CA PRO A 4 9.12 -2.00 14.22
C PRO A 4 7.69 -2.03 14.78
N LYS A 5 7.36 -1.08 15.67
CA LYS A 5 6.02 -0.94 16.26
C LYS A 5 4.92 -0.79 15.21
N LEU A 6 5.22 -0.11 14.10
CA LEU A 6 4.27 0.10 13.01
C LEU A 6 4.14 -1.15 12.10
N LEU A 7 5.18 -1.98 12.01
CA LEU A 7 5.10 -3.27 11.32
C LEU A 7 4.28 -4.27 12.14
N GLU A 8 4.52 -4.33 13.45
CA GLU A 8 3.77 -5.19 14.37
C GLU A 8 2.27 -4.83 14.41
N ALA A 9 1.95 -3.55 14.53
CA ALA A 9 0.56 -3.08 14.49
C ALA A 9 -0.16 -3.47 13.19
N ARG A 10 0.54 -3.49 12.04
CA ARG A 10 -0.04 -3.97 10.78
C ARG A 10 -0.32 -5.47 10.82
N LEU A 11 0.56 -6.27 11.41
CA LEU A 11 0.34 -7.70 11.58
C LEU A 11 -0.86 -7.96 12.51
N GLN A 12 -0.97 -7.19 13.60
CA GLN A 12 -2.11 -7.26 14.52
C GLN A 12 -3.42 -6.84 13.85
N LEU A 13 -3.43 -5.80 13.01
CA LEU A 13 -4.61 -5.41 12.25
C LEU A 13 -5.02 -6.52 11.27
N ASN A 14 -4.06 -7.11 10.55
CA ASN A 14 -4.33 -8.23 9.64
C ASN A 14 -4.84 -9.48 10.38
N ALA A 15 -4.41 -9.68 11.62
CA ALA A 15 -4.92 -10.73 12.51
C ALA A 15 -6.25 -10.36 13.20
N GLY A 16 -6.79 -9.16 12.97
CA GLY A 16 -8.02 -8.66 13.61
C GLY A 16 -7.88 -8.36 15.11
N SER A 17 -6.64 -8.29 15.63
CA SER A 17 -6.37 -8.08 17.06
C SER A 17 -6.42 -6.61 17.48
N ILE A 18 -6.32 -5.67 16.54
CA ILE A 18 -6.49 -4.23 16.78
C ILE A 18 -7.41 -3.65 15.69
N MET A 19 -8.04 -2.53 16.00
CA MET A 19 -8.84 -1.76 15.07
C MET A 19 -7.98 -0.86 14.18
N LEU A 20 -8.54 -0.46 13.03
CA LEU A 20 -7.88 0.47 12.11
C LEU A 20 -7.55 1.82 12.77
N THR A 21 -8.36 2.25 13.74
CA THR A 21 -8.12 3.46 14.54
C THR A 21 -6.85 3.35 15.39
N GLU A 22 -6.60 2.20 16.02
CA GLU A 22 -5.39 1.96 16.80
C GLU A 22 -4.14 1.95 15.90
N LEU A 23 -4.22 1.32 14.72
CA LEU A 23 -3.12 1.41 13.74
C LEU A 23 -2.83 2.87 13.32
N ARG A 24 -3.89 3.70 13.16
CA ARG A 24 -3.73 5.11 12.83
C ARG A 24 -3.03 5.88 13.94
N GLU A 25 -3.38 5.66 15.20
CA GLU A 25 -2.74 6.31 16.34
C GLU A 25 -1.25 5.94 16.45
N ILE A 26 -0.92 4.67 16.23
CA ILE A 26 0.47 4.19 16.20
C ILE A 26 1.25 4.83 15.05
N ALA A 27 0.63 4.96 13.87
CA ALA A 27 1.23 5.67 12.74
C ALA A 27 1.48 7.14 13.07
N ASP A 28 0.56 7.80 13.79
CA ASP A 28 0.65 9.23 14.13
C ASP A 28 1.78 9.51 15.09
N ALA A 29 1.96 8.64 16.08
CA ALA A 29 3.13 8.69 16.95
C ALA A 29 4.42 8.58 16.14
N GLY A 30 4.52 7.59 15.23
CA GLY A 30 5.70 7.43 14.38
C GLY A 30 5.96 8.62 13.45
N ILE A 31 4.90 9.26 12.94
CA ILE A 31 5.03 10.47 12.11
C ILE A 31 5.58 11.64 12.94
N ARG A 32 5.07 11.85 14.17
CA ARG A 32 5.60 12.89 15.06
C ARG A 32 7.09 12.68 15.34
N ASP A 33 7.49 11.44 15.62
CA ASP A 33 8.88 11.10 15.91
C ASP A 33 9.80 11.38 14.72
N VAL A 34 9.38 11.00 13.51
CA VAL A 34 10.20 11.19 12.31
C VAL A 34 10.25 12.65 11.88
N VAL A 35 9.18 13.40 12.06
CA VAL A 35 9.15 14.86 11.84
C VAL A 35 10.11 15.54 12.80
N ALA A 36 10.02 15.23 14.11
CA ALA A 36 10.92 15.79 15.11
C ALA A 36 12.39 15.44 14.82
N MET A 37 12.67 14.21 14.38
CA MET A 37 14.01 13.81 13.96
C MET A 37 14.51 14.63 12.78
N GLN A 38 13.71 14.76 11.72
CA GLN A 38 14.08 15.53 10.53
C GLN A 38 14.36 17.00 10.86
N GLN A 39 13.53 17.60 11.73
CA GLN A 39 13.75 18.96 12.24
C GLN A 39 15.06 19.09 13.01
N ARG A 40 15.36 18.15 13.92
CA ARG A 40 16.60 18.15 14.71
C ARG A 40 17.86 18.06 13.85
N VAL A 41 17.82 17.30 12.76
CA VAL A 41 18.97 17.13 11.86
C VAL A 41 19.03 18.20 10.75
N GLY A 42 18.15 19.20 10.77
CA GLY A 42 18.18 20.33 9.85
C GLY A 42 17.64 20.07 8.44
N ILE A 43 16.91 18.96 8.23
CA ILE A 43 16.26 18.67 6.94
C ILE A 43 15.19 19.74 6.69
N GLN A 44 15.29 20.41 5.55
CA GLN A 44 14.36 21.49 5.16
C GLN A 44 13.03 20.94 4.59
N SER A 45 13.09 19.79 3.89
CA SER A 45 11.91 19.15 3.30
C SER A 45 11.45 17.99 4.18
N ILE A 46 10.46 18.27 5.02
CA ILE A 46 9.92 17.31 5.99
C ILE A 46 8.90 16.40 5.31
N THR A 47 9.01 15.09 5.54
CA THR A 47 8.05 14.09 5.04
C THR A 47 7.57 13.18 6.16
N ASP A 48 6.34 12.64 6.03
CA ASP A 48 5.76 11.65 6.95
C ASP A 48 6.23 10.21 6.67
N ARG A 49 7.09 10.06 5.65
CA ARG A 49 7.62 8.79 5.10
C ARG A 49 6.54 7.79 4.69
N GLY A 50 5.30 8.23 4.44
CA GLY A 50 4.19 7.38 4.00
C GLY A 50 3.77 6.32 5.03
N PHE A 51 3.89 6.60 6.33
CA PHE A 51 3.60 5.61 7.38
C PHE A 51 2.16 5.08 7.37
N ARG A 52 1.19 5.90 6.94
CA ARG A 52 -0.23 5.50 6.79
C ARG A 52 -0.51 4.66 5.54
N ARG A 53 0.38 4.67 4.55
CA ARG A 53 0.20 3.94 3.28
C ARG A 53 0.83 2.57 3.40
N ASN A 54 0.24 1.54 2.81
CA ASN A 54 0.85 0.24 2.56
C ASN A 54 1.80 0.29 1.35
N SER A 55 1.38 0.92 0.25
CA SER A 55 2.12 1.07 -1.01
C SER A 55 2.08 2.51 -1.56
N TRP A 56 3.00 2.82 -2.46
CA TRP A 56 3.05 4.11 -3.16
C TRP A 56 1.86 4.33 -4.11
N ARG A 57 1.13 3.27 -4.47
CA ARG A 57 -0.08 3.33 -5.30
C ARG A 57 -1.38 3.34 -4.53
N ASP A 58 -1.33 3.27 -3.21
CA ASP A 58 -2.55 3.23 -2.40
C ASP A 58 -3.44 4.43 -2.71
N ASN A 59 -4.74 4.17 -2.80
CA ASN A 59 -5.82 5.08 -3.17
C ASN A 59 -5.78 5.62 -4.61
N PHE A 60 -4.76 5.31 -5.42
CA PHE A 60 -4.69 5.80 -6.80
C PHE A 60 -5.81 5.19 -7.65
N PHE A 61 -5.88 3.85 -7.67
CA PHE A 61 -6.87 3.12 -8.45
C PHE A 61 -8.30 3.31 -7.93
N GLU A 62 -8.47 3.42 -6.61
CA GLU A 62 -9.78 3.62 -5.97
C GLU A 62 -10.37 5.02 -6.23
N ARG A 63 -9.52 5.98 -6.61
CA ARG A 63 -9.93 7.38 -6.86
C ARG A 63 -9.86 7.79 -8.33
N THR A 64 -9.60 6.83 -9.22
CA THR A 64 -9.48 7.09 -10.65
C THR A 64 -10.55 6.28 -11.38
N ASP A 65 -11.49 6.97 -12.02
CA ASP A 65 -12.51 6.32 -12.82
C ASP A 65 -11.89 5.46 -13.93
N GLY A 66 -12.47 4.28 -14.16
CA GLY A 66 -11.98 3.30 -15.14
C GLY A 66 -11.08 2.21 -14.56
N TYR A 67 -10.73 2.27 -13.28
CA TYR A 67 -10.07 1.15 -12.57
C TYR A 67 -11.07 0.39 -11.70
N SER A 68 -11.03 -0.94 -11.77
CA SER A 68 -11.76 -1.83 -10.85
C SER A 68 -10.80 -2.72 -10.08
N GLN A 69 -11.21 -3.12 -8.87
CA GLN A 69 -10.51 -4.19 -8.12
C GLN A 69 -10.98 -5.58 -8.52
N GLU A 70 -11.90 -5.67 -9.49
CA GLU A 70 -12.34 -6.95 -10.00
C GLU A 70 -11.20 -7.63 -10.75
N LYS A 71 -11.02 -8.93 -10.50
CA LYS A 71 -10.09 -9.72 -11.30
C LYS A 71 -10.65 -9.81 -12.70
N VAL A 72 -9.89 -9.29 -13.67
CA VAL A 72 -10.22 -9.43 -15.08
C VAL A 72 -10.31 -10.93 -15.40
N GLN A 73 -11.42 -11.35 -15.99
CA GLN A 73 -11.58 -12.71 -16.50
C GLN A 73 -10.51 -12.98 -17.57
N SER A 74 -10.13 -14.25 -17.76
CA SER A 74 -9.17 -14.63 -18.80
C SER A 74 -9.54 -13.98 -20.13
N PHE A 75 -8.62 -13.22 -20.71
CA PHE A 75 -8.77 -12.65 -22.04
C PHE A 75 -7.79 -13.33 -23.00
N PHE A 76 -8.14 -13.36 -24.28
CA PHE A 76 -7.25 -13.85 -25.32
C PHE A 76 -6.42 -12.68 -25.85
N PHE A 77 -5.12 -12.90 -25.99
CA PHE A 77 -4.24 -12.00 -26.72
C PHE A 77 -3.90 -12.64 -28.07
N THR A 78 -4.16 -11.92 -29.16
CA THR A 78 -3.76 -12.34 -30.50
C THR A 78 -2.44 -11.66 -30.86
N GLU A 79 -1.42 -12.47 -31.11
CA GLU A 79 -0.11 -12.03 -31.56
C GLU A 79 -0.16 -11.57 -33.03
N PHE A 80 0.89 -10.87 -33.45
CA PHE A 80 0.98 -10.33 -34.82
C PHE A 80 0.94 -11.43 -35.90
N ASP A 81 1.36 -12.65 -35.57
CA ASP A 81 1.33 -13.81 -36.46
C ASP A 81 -0.04 -14.52 -36.52
N GLY A 82 -1.03 -14.03 -35.77
CA GLY A 82 -2.38 -14.59 -35.68
C GLY A 82 -2.55 -15.65 -34.59
N THR A 83 -1.49 -16.03 -33.87
CA THR A 83 -1.58 -16.97 -32.75
C THR A 83 -2.34 -16.32 -31.59
N SER A 84 -3.35 -17.01 -31.06
CA SER A 84 -4.12 -16.52 -29.91
C SER A 84 -3.79 -17.32 -28.65
N THR A 85 -3.31 -16.62 -27.62
CA THR A 85 -2.94 -17.20 -26.34
C THR A 85 -3.88 -16.69 -25.25
N ALA A 86 -4.44 -17.60 -24.46
CA ALA A 86 -5.22 -17.20 -23.29
C ALA A 86 -4.27 -16.63 -22.22
N ALA A 87 -4.51 -15.40 -21.79
CA ALA A 87 -3.85 -14.85 -20.61
C ALA A 87 -4.36 -15.65 -19.40
N ALA A 88 -3.46 -16.41 -18.77
CA ALA A 88 -3.83 -17.27 -17.66
C ALA A 88 -4.46 -16.41 -16.53
N ALA A 89 -5.71 -16.71 -16.17
CA ALA A 89 -6.33 -16.13 -14.99
C ALA A 89 -5.40 -16.31 -13.78
N HIS A 90 -5.17 -15.22 -13.06
CA HIS A 90 -4.34 -15.19 -11.87
C HIS A 90 -4.90 -16.16 -10.81
N ARG A 91 -4.34 -17.37 -10.72
CA ARG A 91 -4.69 -18.35 -9.68
C ARG A 91 -4.17 -17.83 -8.35
N SER A 92 -5.09 -17.55 -7.44
CA SER A 92 -4.76 -17.06 -6.09
C SER A 92 -4.30 -18.24 -5.25
N ARG A 93 -3.14 -18.11 -4.60
CA ARG A 93 -2.79 -18.88 -3.41
C ARG A 93 -3.31 -18.15 -2.18
#